data_AF-A0A9W9IVQ9-F1
#
_entry.id   AF-A0A9W9IVQ9-F1
#
_cell.length_a   1.000
_cell.length_b   1.000
_cell.length_c   1.000
_cell.angle_alpha   90.00
_cell.angle_beta   90.00
_cell.angle_gamma   90.00
#
_symmetry.space_group_name_H-M   'P 1'
#
loop_
_entity.id
_entity.type
_entity.pdbx_description
1 polymer ?
#
loop_
_entity_poly.entity_id
_entity_poly.type
_entity_poly.pdbx_seq_one_letter_code
_entity_poly.pdbx_strand_id
1 'polypeptide(L)'
;MAPENIPAGGTEPDQDIEPDQEEQVNIPTKDPAVKEDKVDIKVDDLDSTDIRTPDTQGSNLPKLTQVIITNVPRRLKHNSKNPDQWILQVKFALAQLPLEHLLNSSVARPAKGHHNYNRWVQWSRTVANWLYLQLDERLQQRHQECRKIHSKADSLFDTIVKMARERENINARLESYHDSWKRSDSEVVRQYISVPKTHHLLGSNLLPISSLR
;
A
#
# COMPACT_ATOMS: atom_id res chain seq x y z
N MET A 1 46.42 -42.98 -8.78
CA MET A 1 47.46 -43.43 -7.85
C MET A 1 48.74 -42.67 -8.23
N ALA A 2 49.02 -41.59 -7.48
CA ALA A 2 50.31 -40.87 -7.32
C ALA A 2 51.02 -40.25 -8.59
N PRO A 3 52.03 -39.35 -8.44
CA PRO A 3 51.84 -37.89 -8.41
C PRO A 3 52.97 -37.07 -9.13
N GLU A 4 53.08 -35.76 -8.79
CA GLU A 4 54.25 -34.85 -8.94
C GLU A 4 54.49 -34.22 -10.33
N ASN A 5 54.78 -32.91 -10.49
CA ASN A 5 55.77 -32.10 -9.77
C ASN A 5 55.49 -30.57 -9.86
N ILE A 6 55.86 -29.85 -8.78
CA ILE A 6 56.07 -28.39 -8.69
C ILE A 6 57.59 -28.12 -8.75
N PRO A 7 58.04 -26.98 -9.30
CA PRO A 7 58.89 -26.05 -8.52
C PRO A 7 58.42 -24.59 -8.73
N ALA A 8 58.28 -23.68 -7.76
CA ALA A 8 59.12 -23.21 -6.65
C ALA A 8 60.39 -22.45 -7.06
N GLY A 9 60.43 -21.15 -6.71
CA GLY A 9 61.55 -20.20 -6.81
C GLY A 9 61.07 -18.88 -7.42
N GLY A 10 60.94 -17.73 -6.74
CA GLY A 10 61.66 -17.21 -5.57
C GLY A 10 62.64 -16.12 -6.02
N THR A 11 62.59 -14.95 -5.37
CA THR A 11 63.57 -13.84 -5.31
C THR A 11 63.08 -12.47 -5.88
N GLU A 12 62.44 -11.68 -5.00
CA GLU A 12 62.67 -10.22 -4.82
C GLU A 12 64.08 -9.96 -4.22
N PRO A 13 64.66 -8.74 -4.06
CA PRO A 13 64.03 -7.40 -3.97
C PRO A 13 64.81 -6.19 -4.56
N ASP A 14 64.14 -5.03 -4.48
CA ASP A 14 64.61 -3.68 -4.08
C ASP A 14 65.37 -2.68 -4.98
N GLN A 15 65.06 -1.42 -4.64
CA GLN A 15 65.74 -0.12 -4.80
C GLN A 15 65.31 0.76 -5.98
N ASP A 16 65.09 2.07 -5.85
CA ASP A 16 64.90 3.08 -4.78
C ASP A 16 64.61 4.41 -5.55
N ILE A 17 63.61 5.25 -5.19
CA ILE A 17 63.73 6.57 -4.50
C ILE A 17 64.43 7.65 -5.40
N GLU A 18 63.94 8.86 -5.75
CA GLU A 18 63.34 10.01 -5.00
C GLU A 18 62.86 11.16 -5.98
N PRO A 19 62.51 12.41 -5.57
CA PRO A 19 61.34 13.16 -6.08
C PRO A 19 61.69 14.63 -6.51
N ASP A 20 60.75 15.55 -6.31
CA ASP A 20 60.83 17.02 -6.32
C ASP A 20 60.81 17.77 -7.66
N GLN A 21 59.81 18.64 -7.81
CA GLN A 21 60.02 20.09 -7.76
C GLN A 21 58.68 20.87 -7.66
N GLU A 22 58.47 21.50 -6.51
CA GLU A 22 57.68 22.73 -6.36
C GLU A 22 58.50 23.92 -6.87
N GLU A 23 57.88 24.88 -7.57
CA GLU A 23 58.39 26.25 -7.57
C GLU A 23 57.25 27.28 -7.67
N GLN A 24 57.40 28.34 -6.87
CA GLN A 24 56.44 29.36 -6.51
C GLN A 24 56.58 30.64 -7.38
N VAL A 25 55.41 31.29 -7.58
CA VAL A 25 55.16 32.75 -7.56
C VAL A 25 55.88 33.68 -8.56
N ASN A 26 55.08 34.37 -9.37
CA ASN A 26 55.29 35.82 -9.55
C ASN A 26 53.98 36.57 -9.92
N ILE A 27 53.61 37.53 -9.08
CA ILE A 27 52.53 38.51 -9.27
C ILE A 27 53.12 39.72 -10.03
N PRO A 28 52.37 40.32 -10.96
CA PRO A 28 52.38 41.77 -11.05
C PRO A 28 50.97 42.36 -10.95
N THR A 29 50.78 43.16 -9.90
CA THR A 29 49.69 44.11 -9.69
C THR A 29 49.56 45.07 -10.86
N LYS A 30 48.35 45.17 -11.43
CA LYS A 30 47.83 46.39 -12.06
C LYS A 30 46.30 46.30 -12.15
N ASP A 31 45.62 47.06 -11.31
CA ASP A 31 44.26 47.55 -11.57
C ASP A 31 44.24 48.28 -12.93
N PRO A 32 43.13 48.21 -13.71
CA PRO A 32 42.03 49.13 -13.45
C PRO A 32 40.62 48.64 -13.82
N ALA A 33 39.66 49.42 -13.30
CA ALA A 33 38.34 49.70 -13.86
C ALA A 33 37.21 48.70 -13.56
N VAL A 34 36.50 49.03 -12.48
CA VAL A 34 35.07 48.78 -12.26
C VAL A 34 34.30 48.92 -13.59
N LYS A 35 33.76 47.80 -14.06
CA LYS A 35 32.58 47.78 -14.91
C LYS A 35 31.51 47.04 -14.12
N GLU A 36 30.52 47.79 -13.65
CA GLU A 36 29.27 47.26 -13.14
C GLU A 36 28.56 46.55 -14.29
N ASP A 37 28.89 45.28 -14.51
CA ASP A 37 28.09 44.43 -15.37
C ASP A 37 26.89 44.00 -14.54
N LYS A 38 25.77 44.65 -14.81
CA LYS A 38 24.45 44.31 -14.28
C LYS A 38 24.09 42.93 -14.81
N VAL A 39 24.58 41.90 -14.14
CA VAL A 39 24.05 40.55 -14.25
C VAL A 39 22.62 40.58 -13.72
N ASP A 40 21.68 40.76 -14.63
CA ASP A 40 20.30 40.33 -14.43
C ASP A 40 20.36 38.81 -14.22
N ILE A 41 20.57 38.41 -12.97
CA ILE A 41 20.33 37.04 -12.53
C ILE A 41 18.83 36.84 -12.72
N LYS A 42 18.45 36.30 -13.88
CA LYS A 42 17.23 35.53 -13.98
C LYS A 42 17.40 34.36 -13.02
N VAL A 43 16.93 34.58 -11.80
CA VAL A 43 16.36 33.52 -10.97
C VAL A 43 15.12 33.03 -11.74
N ASP A 44 15.36 32.31 -12.84
CA ASP A 44 14.44 31.29 -13.29
C ASP A 44 14.61 30.17 -12.26
N ASP A 45 13.90 30.37 -11.14
CA ASP A 45 13.86 29.48 -9.99
C ASP A 45 13.66 28.05 -10.50
N LEU A 46 14.72 27.26 -10.31
CA LEU A 46 14.56 25.89 -9.85
C LEU A 46 13.57 25.93 -8.69
N ASP A 47 12.38 25.39 -8.89
CA ASP A 47 11.83 24.30 -8.09
C ASP A 47 10.32 24.19 -8.36
N SER A 48 9.99 23.77 -9.58
CA SER A 48 8.82 22.92 -9.71
C SER A 48 9.35 21.50 -9.61
N THR A 49 9.52 20.98 -8.38
CA THR A 49 9.01 19.63 -8.12
C THR A 49 7.54 19.68 -8.48
N ASP A 50 7.27 19.62 -9.78
CA ASP A 50 5.98 19.34 -10.29
C ASP A 50 5.74 17.95 -9.72
N ILE A 51 4.93 17.88 -8.66
CA ILE A 51 4.24 16.68 -8.25
C ILE A 51 3.22 16.43 -9.38
N ARG A 52 3.74 16.27 -10.60
CA ARG A 52 3.03 16.15 -11.84
C ARG A 52 2.48 14.76 -11.74
N THR A 53 1.21 14.70 -11.39
CA THR A 53 0.47 13.46 -11.43
C THR A 53 0.77 12.83 -12.79
N PRO A 54 1.28 11.59 -12.81
CA PRO A 54 1.80 11.04 -14.05
C PRO A 54 0.71 11.01 -15.11
N ASP A 55 0.99 11.59 -16.29
CA ASP A 55 0.03 11.68 -17.40
C ASP A 55 -0.61 10.32 -17.72
N THR A 56 0.17 9.25 -17.57
CA THR A 56 -0.31 7.87 -17.65
C THR A 56 0.39 7.01 -16.60
N GLN A 57 -0.17 5.84 -16.30
CA GLN A 57 0.48 4.82 -15.46
C GLN A 57 1.85 4.37 -16.01
N GLY A 58 2.17 4.67 -17.27
CA GLY A 58 3.44 4.35 -17.91
C GLY A 58 4.52 5.40 -17.72
N SER A 59 4.19 6.56 -17.15
CA SER A 59 5.15 7.63 -16.89
C SER A 59 6.08 7.23 -15.75
N ASN A 60 7.35 7.64 -15.84
CA ASN A 60 8.38 7.43 -14.82
C ASN A 60 8.69 5.98 -14.45
N LEU A 61 8.27 5.01 -15.26
CA LEU A 61 8.58 3.61 -15.00
C LEU A 61 10.08 3.32 -15.18
N PRO A 62 10.71 2.60 -14.23
CA PRO A 62 12.11 2.24 -14.33
C PRO A 62 12.37 1.37 -15.56
N LYS A 63 13.63 1.37 -16.02
CA LYS A 63 14.07 0.41 -17.03
C LYS A 63 13.87 -1.00 -16.48
N LEU A 64 13.53 -1.94 -17.35
CA LEU A 64 13.47 -3.35 -16.97
C LEU A 64 14.88 -3.89 -16.79
N THR A 65 15.45 -3.65 -15.62
CA THR A 65 16.64 -4.32 -15.11
C THR A 65 16.21 -5.43 -14.14
N GLN A 66 17.15 -6.25 -13.69
CA GLN A 66 16.90 -7.27 -12.66
C GLN A 66 16.61 -6.59 -11.32
N VAL A 67 15.37 -6.15 -11.14
CA VAL A 67 14.93 -5.46 -9.94
C VAL A 67 14.02 -6.37 -9.13
N ILE A 68 14.29 -6.47 -7.83
CA ILE A 68 13.49 -7.25 -6.90
C ILE A 68 12.51 -6.32 -6.21
N ILE A 69 11.21 -6.59 -6.35
CA ILE A 69 10.18 -5.93 -5.53
C ILE A 69 10.19 -6.62 -4.16
N THR A 70 10.49 -5.87 -3.10
CA THR A 70 10.49 -6.41 -1.74
C THR A 70 9.10 -6.94 -1.38
N ASN A 71 9.02 -8.15 -0.82
CA ASN A 71 7.75 -8.69 -0.33
C ASN A 71 7.23 -7.85 0.85
N VAL A 72 5.90 -7.77 0.98
CA VAL A 72 5.33 -7.14 2.17
C VAL A 72 5.50 -8.07 3.39
N PRO A 73 5.84 -7.54 4.59
CA PRO A 73 6.12 -8.38 5.76
C PRO A 73 4.95 -9.28 6.18
N ARG A 74 3.72 -8.85 5.91
CA ARG A 74 2.50 -9.62 6.23
C ARG A 74 1.64 -9.75 4.99
N ARG A 75 1.45 -10.99 4.54
CA ARG A 75 0.48 -11.31 3.49
C ARG A 75 -0.93 -10.91 3.91
N LEU A 76 -1.74 -10.49 2.94
CA LEU A 76 -3.15 -10.23 3.18
C LEU A 76 -3.83 -11.56 3.48
N LYS A 77 -4.38 -11.67 4.69
CA LYS A 77 -5.16 -12.84 5.09
C LYS A 77 -6.62 -12.66 4.71
N HIS A 78 -7.27 -13.76 4.37
CA HIS A 78 -8.72 -13.85 4.27
C HIS A 78 -9.32 -13.45 5.63
N ASN A 79 -10.21 -12.44 5.64
CA ASN A 79 -10.75 -11.78 6.84
C ASN A 79 -9.73 -10.98 7.67
N SER A 80 -8.74 -10.37 7.04
CA SER A 80 -7.90 -9.39 7.74
C SER A 80 -8.77 -8.28 8.35
N LYS A 81 -8.57 -7.99 9.64
CA LYS A 81 -9.27 -6.90 10.33
C LYS A 81 -8.87 -5.52 9.83
N ASN A 82 -7.67 -5.40 9.26
CA ASN A 82 -7.09 -4.12 8.82
C ASN A 82 -6.53 -4.27 7.39
N PRO A 83 -7.40 -4.34 6.35
CA PRO A 83 -6.93 -4.38 4.96
C PRO A 83 -6.14 -3.12 4.57
N ASP A 84 -6.43 -1.99 5.20
CA ASP A 84 -5.76 -0.71 4.92
C ASP A 84 -4.28 -0.70 5.30
N GLN A 85 -3.91 -1.40 6.37
CA GLN A 85 -2.51 -1.56 6.73
C GLN A 85 -1.74 -2.32 5.64
N TRP A 86 -2.35 -3.35 5.05
CA TRP A 86 -1.75 -4.08 3.94
C TRP A 86 -1.65 -3.21 2.69
N ILE A 87 -2.70 -2.44 2.37
CA ILE A 87 -2.69 -1.49 1.24
C ILE A 87 -1.52 -0.51 1.37
N LEU A 88 -1.30 0.04 2.57
CA LEU A 88 -0.20 0.97 2.82
C LEU A 88 1.17 0.29 2.64
N GLN A 89 1.34 -0.93 3.14
CA GLN A 89 2.58 -1.71 2.98
C GLN A 89 2.88 -2.00 1.51
N VAL A 90 1.85 -2.36 0.73
CA VAL A 90 1.97 -2.59 -0.71
C VAL A 90 2.42 -1.31 -1.43
N LYS A 91 1.79 -0.17 -1.14
CA LYS A 91 2.19 1.13 -1.72
C LYS A 91 3.64 1.46 -1.39
N PHE A 92 4.05 1.27 -0.13
CA PHE A 92 5.42 1.54 0.31
C PHE A 92 6.44 0.61 -0.36
N ALA A 93 6.11 -0.68 -0.54
CA ALA A 93 6.98 -1.62 -1.25
C ALA A 93 7.21 -1.21 -2.71
N LEU A 94 6.18 -0.70 -3.39
CA LEU A 94 6.28 -0.27 -4.79
C LEU A 94 6.91 1.11 -4.97
N ALA A 95 6.76 2.01 -4.00
CA ALA A 95 7.34 3.36 -4.02
C ALA A 95 8.88 3.35 -4.03
N GLN A 96 9.52 2.25 -3.60
CA GLN A 96 10.96 2.07 -3.72
C GLN A 96 11.43 2.02 -5.19
N LEU A 97 10.53 1.70 -6.13
CA LEU A 97 10.82 1.46 -7.55
C LEU A 97 9.96 2.33 -8.49
N PRO A 98 9.52 3.50 -8.04
CA PRO A 98 8.42 4.28 -8.61
C PRO A 98 7.28 3.50 -9.30
N LEU A 99 6.81 2.39 -8.70
CA LEU A 99 5.80 1.50 -9.30
C LEU A 99 4.39 1.70 -8.73
N GLU A 100 4.20 2.54 -7.74
CA GLU A 100 2.94 2.74 -7.01
C GLU A 100 1.79 3.19 -7.91
N HIS A 101 2.10 3.96 -8.96
CA HIS A 101 1.11 4.45 -9.92
C HIS A 101 0.44 3.33 -10.72
N LEU A 102 1.09 2.17 -10.83
CA LEU A 102 0.53 0.99 -11.50
C LEU A 102 -0.67 0.39 -10.76
N LEU A 103 -0.88 0.76 -9.49
CA LEU A 103 -2.04 0.33 -8.71
C LEU A 103 -3.25 1.22 -8.91
N ASN A 104 -3.07 2.46 -9.37
CA ASN A 104 -4.12 3.46 -9.40
C ASN A 104 -4.92 3.37 -10.70
N SER A 105 -6.09 2.74 -10.65
CA SER A 105 -6.99 2.62 -11.81
C SER A 105 -7.60 3.95 -12.26
N SER A 106 -7.56 5.00 -11.44
CA SER A 106 -7.97 6.35 -11.84
C SER A 106 -6.98 7.04 -12.76
N VAL A 107 -5.72 6.59 -12.78
CA VAL A 107 -4.70 7.09 -13.73
C VAL A 107 -4.85 6.33 -15.04
N ALA A 108 -4.91 7.07 -16.16
CA ALA A 108 -5.08 6.47 -17.47
C ALA A 108 -3.92 5.52 -17.83
N ARG A 109 -4.25 4.40 -18.45
CA ARG A 109 -3.25 3.48 -19.01
C ARG A 109 -2.68 4.10 -20.30
N PRO A 110 -1.39 3.89 -20.60
CA PRO A 110 -0.84 4.27 -21.90
C PRO A 110 -1.62 3.60 -23.03
N ALA A 111 -1.87 4.35 -24.12
CA ALA A 111 -2.48 3.80 -25.32
C ALA A 111 -1.51 2.87 -26.07
N LYS A 112 -2.05 1.90 -26.81
CA LYS A 112 -1.25 1.07 -27.72
C LYS A 112 -0.55 1.97 -28.75
N GLY A 113 0.74 1.75 -28.98
CA GLY A 113 1.57 2.59 -29.86
C GLY A 113 2.31 3.72 -29.13
N HIS A 114 1.95 4.03 -27.89
CA HIS A 114 2.74 4.95 -27.07
C HIS A 114 4.10 4.32 -26.71
N HIS A 115 5.17 5.11 -26.70
CA HIS A 115 6.54 4.63 -26.46
C HIS A 115 6.69 3.88 -25.11
N ASN A 116 5.93 4.29 -24.09
CA ASN A 116 5.93 3.64 -22.77
C ASN A 116 4.96 2.45 -22.64
N TYR A 117 4.16 2.12 -23.67
CA TYR A 117 3.13 1.08 -23.57
C TYR A 117 3.72 -0.29 -23.23
N ASN A 118 4.74 -0.73 -23.95
CA ASN A 118 5.35 -2.05 -23.73
C ASN A 118 5.99 -2.16 -22.34
N ARG A 119 6.67 -1.09 -21.91
CA ARG A 119 7.26 -0.99 -20.56
C ARG A 119 6.18 -1.09 -19.49
N TRP A 120 5.09 -0.33 -19.65
CA TRP A 120 3.93 -0.41 -18.75
C TRP A 120 3.30 -1.81 -18.74
N VAL A 121 3.15 -2.46 -19.90
CA VAL A 121 2.58 -3.82 -19.97
C VAL A 121 3.40 -4.81 -19.16
N GLN A 122 4.73 -4.75 -19.27
CA GLN A 122 5.62 -5.66 -18.57
C GLN A 122 5.59 -5.39 -17.07
N TRP A 123 5.81 -4.15 -16.63
CA TRP A 123 5.75 -3.80 -15.21
C TRP A 123 4.40 -4.10 -14.57
N SER A 124 3.30 -3.75 -15.24
CA SER A 124 1.95 -4.04 -14.74
C SER A 124 1.71 -5.53 -14.54
N ARG A 125 2.27 -6.40 -15.41
CA ARG A 125 2.20 -7.85 -15.24
C ARG A 125 3.11 -8.34 -14.11
N THR A 126 4.32 -7.81 -14.01
CA THR A 126 5.27 -8.14 -12.93
C THR A 126 4.67 -7.80 -11.56
N VAL A 127 4.12 -6.60 -11.42
CA VAL A 127 3.46 -6.15 -10.18
C VAL A 127 2.20 -6.97 -9.92
N ALA A 128 1.40 -7.31 -10.94
CA ALA A 128 0.24 -8.18 -10.74
C ALA A 128 0.64 -9.57 -10.20
N ASN A 129 1.67 -10.18 -10.77
CA ASN A 129 2.18 -11.47 -10.29
C ASN A 129 2.72 -11.35 -8.85
N TRP A 130 3.49 -10.29 -8.58
CA TRP A 130 4.00 -10.03 -7.24
C TRP A 130 2.86 -9.81 -6.22
N LEU A 131 1.82 -9.05 -6.57
CA LEU A 131 0.62 -8.83 -5.74
C LEU A 131 -0.09 -10.14 -5.40
N TYR A 132 -0.26 -11.02 -6.38
CA TYR A 132 -0.86 -12.34 -6.17
C TYR A 132 -0.09 -13.16 -5.13
N LEU A 133 1.24 -13.09 -5.13
CA LEU A 133 2.10 -13.75 -4.14
C LEU A 133 2.02 -13.13 -2.74
N GLN A 134 1.50 -11.89 -2.60
CA GLN A 134 1.26 -11.24 -1.31
C GLN A 134 -0.06 -11.65 -0.65
N LEU A 135 -0.84 -12.52 -1.27
CA LEU A 135 -2.10 -13.04 -0.75
C LEU A 135 -1.90 -14.36 0.01
N ASP A 136 -2.80 -14.65 0.94
CA ASP A 136 -2.92 -16.00 1.50
C ASP A 136 -3.62 -16.96 0.51
N GLU A 137 -3.49 -18.26 0.76
CA GLU A 137 -4.01 -19.32 -0.11
C GLU A 137 -5.52 -19.20 -0.35
N ARG A 138 -6.28 -18.77 0.67
CA ARG A 138 -7.74 -18.62 0.59
C ARG A 138 -8.13 -17.48 -0.34
N LEU A 139 -7.45 -16.33 -0.28
CA LEU A 139 -7.69 -15.23 -1.22
C LEU A 139 -7.20 -15.57 -2.63
N GLN A 140 -6.10 -16.31 -2.75
CA GLN A 140 -5.63 -16.80 -4.04
C GLN A 140 -6.65 -17.74 -4.71
N GLN A 141 -7.22 -18.67 -3.96
CA GLN A 141 -8.25 -19.59 -4.44
C GLN A 141 -9.51 -18.81 -4.87
N ARG A 142 -10.01 -17.90 -4.02
CA ARG A 142 -11.15 -17.05 -4.38
C ARG A 142 -10.88 -16.20 -5.63
N HIS A 143 -9.66 -15.72 -5.80
CA HIS A 143 -9.28 -15.00 -7.01
C HIS A 143 -9.29 -15.91 -8.26
N GLN A 144 -8.90 -17.18 -8.14
CA GLN A 144 -8.98 -18.15 -9.25
C GLN A 144 -10.43 -18.51 -9.62
N GLU A 145 -11.35 -18.48 -8.66
CA GLU A 145 -12.78 -18.71 -8.89
C GLU A 145 -13.47 -17.51 -9.59
N CYS A 146 -12.79 -16.35 -9.68
CA CYS A 146 -13.32 -15.20 -10.39
C CYS A 146 -13.38 -15.48 -11.90
N ARG A 147 -14.52 -15.18 -12.54
CA ARG A 147 -14.73 -15.38 -13.99
C ARG A 147 -13.69 -14.71 -14.89
N LYS A 148 -13.00 -13.69 -14.38
CA LYS A 148 -11.98 -12.93 -15.10
C LYS A 148 -10.73 -12.81 -14.23
N ILE A 149 -9.65 -13.43 -14.68
CA ILE A 149 -8.33 -13.27 -14.06
C ILE A 149 -7.74 -11.94 -14.53
N HIS A 150 -7.48 -11.04 -13.59
CA HIS A 150 -6.91 -9.73 -13.88
C HIS A 150 -5.38 -9.84 -14.02
N SER A 151 -4.86 -9.57 -15.23
CA SER A 151 -3.43 -9.65 -15.55
C SER A 151 -2.68 -8.32 -15.42
N LYS A 152 -3.37 -7.27 -14.95
CA LYS A 152 -2.85 -5.91 -14.80
C LYS A 152 -2.95 -5.48 -13.35
N ALA A 153 -1.90 -4.80 -12.88
CA ALA A 153 -1.70 -4.47 -11.48
C ALA A 153 -2.88 -3.72 -10.86
N ASP A 154 -3.30 -2.61 -11.47
CA ASP A 154 -4.47 -1.80 -11.08
C ASP A 154 -5.76 -2.63 -10.93
N SER A 155 -6.15 -3.36 -11.97
CA SER A 155 -7.38 -4.16 -11.93
C SER A 155 -7.32 -5.29 -10.90
N LEU A 156 -6.16 -5.94 -10.75
CA LEU A 156 -5.98 -6.99 -9.76
C LEU A 156 -6.04 -6.41 -8.35
N PHE A 157 -5.37 -5.29 -8.11
CA PHE A 157 -5.37 -4.58 -6.85
C PHE A 157 -6.77 -4.16 -6.43
N ASP A 158 -7.54 -3.53 -7.32
CA ASP A 158 -8.94 -3.14 -7.06
C ASP A 158 -9.80 -4.36 -6.68
N THR A 159 -9.61 -5.47 -7.39
CA THR A 159 -10.33 -6.72 -7.11
C THR A 159 -9.98 -7.27 -5.74
N ILE A 160 -8.69 -7.29 -5.37
CA ILE A 160 -8.22 -7.72 -4.05
C ILE A 160 -8.82 -6.84 -2.95
N VAL A 161 -8.75 -5.51 -3.10
CA VAL A 161 -9.29 -4.56 -2.13
C VAL A 161 -10.80 -4.74 -1.97
N LYS A 162 -11.52 -4.92 -3.09
CA LYS A 162 -12.96 -5.19 -3.07
C LYS A 162 -13.26 -6.49 -2.31
N MET A 163 -12.57 -7.59 -2.62
CA MET A 163 -12.75 -8.88 -1.94
C MET A 163 -12.45 -8.82 -0.44
N ALA A 164 -11.45 -8.01 -0.05
CA ALA A 164 -11.10 -7.82 1.35
C ALA A 164 -12.17 -7.04 2.13
N ARG A 165 -12.76 -6.00 1.51
CA ARG A 165 -13.76 -5.11 2.13
C ARG A 165 -15.19 -5.65 2.08
N GLU A 166 -15.54 -6.45 1.08
CA GLU A 166 -16.90 -6.97 0.90
C GLU A 166 -17.41 -7.73 2.12
N ARG A 167 -16.54 -8.45 2.84
CA ARG A 167 -16.92 -9.18 4.05
C ARG A 167 -16.94 -8.33 5.32
N GLU A 168 -16.18 -7.25 5.38
CA GLU A 168 -16.30 -6.23 6.44
C GLU A 168 -17.69 -5.59 6.39
N ASN A 169 -18.17 -5.27 5.18
CA ASN A 169 -19.53 -4.78 4.95
C ASN A 169 -20.60 -5.81 5.35
N ILE A 170 -20.41 -7.10 5.04
CA ILE A 170 -21.35 -8.17 5.45
C ILE A 170 -21.39 -8.33 6.98
N ASN A 171 -20.23 -8.32 7.65
CA ASN A 171 -20.14 -8.45 9.09
C ASN A 171 -20.78 -7.25 9.80
N ALA A 172 -20.44 -6.02 9.39
CA ALA A 172 -21.05 -4.81 9.94
C ALA A 172 -22.57 -4.80 9.75
N ARG A 173 -23.05 -5.27 8.60
CA ARG A 173 -24.49 -5.42 8.34
C ARG A 173 -25.12 -6.47 9.27
N LEU A 174 -24.47 -7.63 9.46
CA LEU A 174 -24.97 -8.68 10.37
C LEU A 174 -25.02 -8.21 11.83
N GLU A 175 -23.98 -7.51 12.29
CA GLU A 175 -23.94 -6.89 13.62
C GLU A 175 -25.07 -5.87 13.80
N SER A 176 -25.31 -5.02 12.80
CA SER A 176 -26.42 -4.05 12.83
C SER A 176 -27.79 -4.73 12.94
N TYR A 177 -28.02 -5.85 12.25
CA TYR A 177 -29.25 -6.62 12.35
C TYR A 177 -29.41 -7.23 13.74
N HIS A 178 -28.35 -7.83 14.28
CA HIS A 178 -28.37 -8.44 15.61
C HIS A 178 -28.64 -7.40 16.70
N ASP A 179 -28.03 -6.22 16.60
CA ASP A 179 -28.28 -5.11 17.52
C ASP A 179 -29.72 -4.57 17.40
N SER A 180 -30.25 -4.45 16.18
CA SER A 180 -31.65 -4.06 15.98
C SER A 180 -32.61 -5.06 16.60
N TRP A 181 -32.34 -6.36 16.46
CA TRP A 181 -33.17 -7.42 17.01
C TRP A 181 -33.16 -7.41 18.54
N LYS A 182 -31.98 -7.24 19.16
CA LYS A 182 -31.86 -7.07 20.61
C LYS A 182 -32.64 -5.86 21.14
N ARG A 183 -32.61 -4.73 20.42
CA ARG A 183 -33.39 -3.54 20.80
C ARG A 183 -34.89 -3.85 20.73
N SER A 184 -35.37 -4.47 19.66
CA SER A 184 -36.78 -4.86 19.53
C SER A 184 -37.22 -5.82 20.63
N ASP A 185 -36.41 -6.81 20.98
CA ASP A 185 -36.74 -7.77 22.04
C ASP A 185 -36.83 -7.08 23.42
N SER A 186 -35.90 -6.16 23.69
CA SER A 186 -35.94 -5.34 24.91
C SER A 186 -37.15 -4.40 24.96
N GLU A 187 -37.59 -3.89 23.81
CA GLU A 187 -38.77 -3.04 23.68
C GLU A 187 -40.05 -3.85 23.94
N VAL A 188 -40.15 -5.06 23.38
CA VAL A 188 -41.27 -6.00 23.61
C VAL A 188 -41.37 -6.39 25.08
N VAL A 189 -40.25 -6.70 25.73
CA VAL A 189 -40.20 -7.01 27.16
C VAL A 189 -40.64 -5.80 27.99
N ARG A 190 -40.18 -4.58 27.65
CA ARG A 190 -40.63 -3.35 28.32
C ARG A 190 -42.13 -3.11 28.16
N GLN A 191 -42.67 -3.31 26.96
CA GLN A 191 -44.11 -3.19 26.71
C GLN A 191 -44.90 -4.20 27.55
N TYR A 192 -44.47 -5.47 27.60
CA TYR A 192 -45.13 -6.50 28.41
C TYR A 192 -45.15 -6.18 29.92
N ILE A 193 -44.07 -5.59 30.46
CA ILE A 193 -43.99 -5.20 31.88
C ILE A 193 -44.80 -3.92 32.16
N SER A 194 -44.96 -3.05 31.14
CA SER A 194 -45.66 -1.76 31.28
C SER A 194 -47.18 -1.84 31.20
N VAL A 195 -47.75 -2.95 30.73
CA VAL A 195 -49.21 -3.15 30.73
C VAL A 195 -49.65 -3.64 32.11
N PRO A 196 -50.41 -2.85 32.90
CA PRO A 196 -50.96 -3.33 34.15
C PRO A 196 -51.96 -4.44 33.85
N LYS A 197 -51.78 -5.63 34.43
CA LYS A 197 -52.79 -6.69 34.45
C LYS A 197 -54.05 -6.16 35.15
N THR A 198 -55.00 -5.63 34.38
CA THR A 198 -56.37 -5.44 34.86
C THR A 198 -57.04 -6.81 34.93
N HIS A 199 -56.83 -7.52 36.04
CA HIS A 199 -57.73 -8.59 36.42
C HIS A 199 -59.02 -7.95 36.94
N HIS A 200 -60.09 -8.11 36.17
CA HIS A 200 -61.42 -7.67 36.53
C HIS A 200 -61.96 -8.46 37.74
N LEU A 201 -62.37 -7.71 38.76
CA LEU A 201 -63.26 -7.98 39.89
C LEU A 201 -64.03 -9.32 39.92
N LEU A 202 -63.97 -10.05 41.03
CA LEU A 202 -65.11 -10.81 41.56
C LEU A 202 -64.96 -11.02 43.08
N GLY A 203 -65.95 -10.62 43.88
CA GLY A 203 -66.18 -11.25 45.20
C GLY A 203 -66.25 -10.36 46.46
N SER A 204 -66.71 -9.11 46.40
CA SER A 204 -67.08 -8.36 47.62
C SER A 204 -68.58 -8.43 47.90
N ASN A 205 -69.09 -9.64 48.14
CA ASN A 205 -70.42 -9.87 48.72
C ASN A 205 -70.26 -10.82 49.92
N LEU A 206 -69.89 -10.29 51.08
CA LEU A 206 -70.05 -11.00 52.35
C LEU A 206 -70.89 -10.11 53.27
N LEU A 207 -72.11 -10.59 53.52
CA LEU A 207 -73.10 -10.01 54.42
C LEU A 207 -72.54 -9.94 55.86
N PRO A 208 -72.96 -8.96 56.68
CA PRO A 208 -72.67 -8.98 58.11
C PRO A 208 -73.55 -10.05 58.79
N ILE A 209 -72.91 -11.06 59.39
CA ILE A 209 -73.58 -11.99 60.30
C ILE A 209 -73.74 -11.27 61.64
N SER A 210 -75.00 -11.01 62.00
CA SER A 210 -75.44 -10.61 63.33
C SER A 210 -74.98 -11.65 64.36
N SER A 211 -74.16 -11.24 65.33
CA SER A 211 -73.91 -12.07 66.52
C SER A 211 -74.96 -11.72 67.57
N LEU A 212 -75.83 -12.68 67.87
CA LEU A 212 -76.64 -12.72 69.09
C LEU A 212 -75.71 -12.69 70.31
N ARG A 213 -75.99 -11.79 71.25
CA ARG A 213 -75.86 -12.06 72.68
C ARG A 213 -76.82 -11.17 73.46
#